data_AF-A0AAD3MDU6-F1
#
_entry.id   AF-A0AAD3MDU6-F1
#
_cell.length_a   1.000
_cell.length_b   1.000
_cell.length_c   1.000
_cell.angle_alpha   90.00
_cell.angle_beta   90.00
_cell.angle_gamma   90.00
#
_symmetry.space_group_name_H-M   'P 1'
#
loop_
_entity.id
_entity.type
_entity.pdbx_description
1 polymer ?
#
loop_
_entity_poly.entity_id
_entity_poly.type
_entity_poly.pdbx_seq_one_letter_code
_entity_poly.pdbx_strand_id
1 'polypeptide(L)'
;IALLKLLLAAAPTSKAKTDSINILADVLPEEMPITVLQSMKLGIDVNRHKEIIVKAISALLLLLLKHFKLNHIYQFEIVSQHLVFANCIPLILKFFNQNIMSYISAKNSICVLDFPHCVVHEMPELTAESLEAGDSNQFCWRNLFSCINLLRILNKLTKWKHSRTMMLVVFKSAPILKRALKVKQAMMQLYVLKLLKIQTKYLGRQWRKSNMKTMSAIYQKVRHRLNDDWAYGNDIDARPWDFQAEECALRESIEKFNSRRYDKNKNGDFTPVDNCLQSVLGQRVELPEDFHYSYEMWLEREVFSQPIQWEGLLQNP
;
A
#
# COMPACT_ATOMS: atom_id res chain seq x y z
N ILE A 1 -10.69 2.64 3.47
CA ILE A 1 -11.90 1.86 3.09
C ILE A 1 -12.51 2.35 1.78
N ALA A 2 -12.84 3.65 1.63
CA ALA A 2 -13.43 4.20 0.40
C ALA A 2 -12.67 3.84 -0.89
N LEU A 3 -11.35 4.02 -0.90
CA LEU A 3 -10.49 3.64 -2.05
C LEU A 3 -10.63 2.16 -2.44
N LEU A 4 -10.78 1.25 -1.47
CA LEU A 4 -10.95 -0.17 -1.75
C LEU A 4 -12.35 -0.50 -2.28
N LYS A 5 -13.38 0.22 -1.80
CA LYS A 5 -14.74 0.12 -2.36
C LYS A 5 -14.77 0.60 -3.81
N LEU A 6 -14.12 1.73 -4.12
CA LEU A 6 -13.96 2.23 -5.48
C LEU A 6 -13.20 1.24 -6.38
N LEU A 7 -12.10 0.66 -5.87
CA LEU A 7 -11.34 -0.37 -6.59
C LEU A 7 -12.21 -1.60 -6.92
N LEU A 8 -13.06 -2.03 -5.98
CA LEU A 8 -13.99 -3.13 -6.19
C LEU A 8 -15.05 -2.79 -7.25
N ALA A 9 -15.61 -1.57 -7.22
CA ALA A 9 -16.59 -1.11 -8.19
C ALA A 9 -15.99 -0.98 -9.60
N ALA A 10 -14.73 -0.56 -9.72
CA ALA A 10 -14.02 -0.45 -11.00
C ALA A 10 -13.39 -1.77 -11.48
N ALA A 11 -13.44 -2.85 -10.69
CA ALA A 11 -12.86 -4.13 -11.07
C ALA A 11 -13.64 -4.76 -12.25
N PRO A 12 -12.98 -5.45 -13.19
CA PRO A 12 -13.64 -5.99 -14.40
C PRO A 12 -14.76 -7.00 -14.15
N THR A 13 -14.85 -7.54 -12.93
CA THR A 13 -15.86 -8.52 -12.51
C THR A 13 -16.98 -7.91 -11.65
N SER A 14 -17.03 -6.59 -11.48
CA SER A 14 -18.11 -5.94 -10.76
C SER A 14 -19.43 -6.12 -11.53
N LYS A 15 -20.31 -6.97 -11.01
CA LYS A 15 -21.74 -6.89 -11.36
C LYS A 15 -22.27 -5.61 -10.74
N ALA A 16 -23.15 -4.89 -11.44
CA ALA A 16 -23.87 -3.74 -10.91
C ALA A 16 -24.75 -4.21 -9.73
N LYS A 17 -24.16 -4.33 -8.54
CA LYS A 17 -24.90 -4.52 -7.30
C LYS A 17 -25.28 -3.13 -6.80
N THR A 18 -26.54 -3.01 -6.44
CA THR A 18 -27.25 -1.79 -6.06
C THR A 18 -26.61 -0.99 -4.91
N ASP A 19 -25.70 -1.57 -4.13
CA ASP A 19 -25.21 -0.97 -2.87
C ASP A 19 -23.77 -0.43 -2.88
N SER A 20 -23.13 -0.22 -4.04
CA SER A 20 -21.74 0.24 -4.05
C SER A 20 -21.44 1.18 -5.20
N ILE A 21 -21.23 2.46 -4.86
CA ILE A 21 -20.62 3.54 -5.67
C ILE A 21 -20.80 3.36 -7.19
N ASN A 22 -21.80 4.04 -7.74
CA ASN A 22 -22.11 3.96 -9.16
C ASN A 22 -21.12 4.80 -9.99
N ILE A 23 -19.94 4.24 -10.25
CA ILE A 23 -18.93 4.84 -11.14
C ILE A 23 -19.52 5.15 -12.53
N LEU A 24 -20.56 4.42 -12.97
CA LEU A 24 -21.20 4.67 -14.26
C LEU A 24 -22.06 5.93 -14.25
N ALA A 25 -22.60 6.37 -13.11
CA ALA A 25 -23.39 7.59 -13.04
C ALA A 25 -22.59 8.83 -13.45
N ASP A 26 -21.29 8.85 -13.16
CA ASP A 26 -20.40 9.98 -13.52
C ASP A 26 -19.94 9.93 -14.98
N VAL A 27 -20.17 8.82 -15.70
CA VAL A 27 -19.66 8.59 -17.06
C VAL A 27 -20.77 8.53 -18.10
N LEU A 28 -22.00 8.19 -17.68
CA LEU A 28 -23.13 8.09 -18.58
C LEU A 28 -23.60 9.50 -19.01
N PRO A 29 -23.79 9.76 -20.31
CA PRO A 29 -24.35 11.01 -20.79
C PRO A 29 -25.83 11.16 -20.38
N GLU A 30 -26.30 12.40 -20.31
CA GLU A 30 -27.73 12.70 -20.05
C GLU A 30 -28.62 12.15 -21.17
N GLU A 31 -28.17 12.25 -22.43
CA GLU A 31 -28.82 11.65 -23.59
C GLU A 31 -28.15 10.33 -23.95
N MET A 32 -28.94 9.25 -23.96
CA MET A 32 -28.44 7.93 -24.32
C MET A 32 -28.17 7.81 -25.83
N PRO A 33 -27.13 7.05 -26.21
CA PRO A 33 -26.77 6.89 -27.61
C PRO A 33 -27.88 6.19 -28.40
N ILE A 34 -28.25 6.79 -29.52
CA ILE A 34 -29.30 6.29 -30.42
C ILE A 34 -28.75 5.36 -31.52
N THR A 35 -27.45 5.45 -31.82
CA THR A 35 -26.79 4.61 -32.83
C THR A 35 -25.93 3.53 -32.21
N VAL A 36 -25.72 2.44 -32.96
CA VAL A 36 -24.80 1.35 -32.59
C VAL A 36 -23.38 1.89 -32.39
N LEU A 37 -22.93 2.78 -33.28
CA LEU A 37 -21.60 3.39 -33.22
C LEU A 37 -21.39 4.21 -31.94
N GLN A 38 -22.36 5.06 -31.58
CA GLN A 38 -22.29 5.83 -30.34
C GLN A 38 -22.34 4.92 -29.10
N SER A 39 -23.10 3.83 -29.17
CA SER A 39 -23.17 2.83 -28.09
C SER A 39 -21.83 2.10 -27.91
N MET A 40 -21.15 1.74 -29.01
CA MET A 40 -19.81 1.15 -28.98
C MET A 40 -18.79 2.13 -28.38
N LYS A 41 -18.81 3.39 -28.82
CA LYS A 41 -17.96 4.46 -28.26
C LYS A 41 -18.18 4.60 -26.74
N LEU A 42 -19.42 4.69 -26.30
CA LEU A 42 -19.76 4.78 -24.87
C LEU A 42 -19.24 3.57 -24.08
N GLY A 43 -19.36 2.35 -24.63
CA GLY A 43 -18.83 1.14 -24.02
C GLY A 43 -17.31 1.18 -23.84
N ILE A 44 -16.58 1.67 -24.84
CA ILE A 44 -15.12 1.87 -24.76
C ILE A 44 -14.76 2.90 -23.69
N ASP A 45 -15.45 4.05 -23.67
CA ASP A 45 -15.20 5.11 -22.70
C ASP A 45 -15.49 4.68 -21.25
N VAL A 46 -16.60 3.96 -21.02
CA VAL A 46 -16.92 3.38 -19.71
C VAL A 46 -15.81 2.43 -19.24
N ASN A 47 -15.31 1.56 -20.12
CA ASN A 47 -14.24 0.63 -19.75
C ASN A 47 -12.94 1.39 -19.49
N ARG A 48 -12.57 2.34 -20.34
CA ARG A 48 -11.40 3.21 -20.16
C ARG A 48 -11.44 3.96 -18.83
N HIS A 49 -12.60 4.49 -18.45
CA HIS A 49 -12.77 5.20 -17.19
C HIS A 49 -12.50 4.29 -15.99
N LYS A 50 -13.01 3.04 -16.02
CA LYS A 50 -12.68 2.02 -15.00
C LYS A 50 -11.18 1.76 -14.93
N GLU A 51 -10.49 1.63 -16.07
CA GLU A 51 -9.03 1.44 -16.10
C GLU A 51 -8.28 2.61 -15.44
N ILE A 52 -8.69 3.84 -15.73
CA ILE A 52 -8.10 5.06 -15.16
C ILE A 52 -8.28 5.08 -13.63
N ILE A 53 -9.48 4.77 -13.14
CA ILE A 53 -9.76 4.69 -11.70
C ILE A 53 -8.91 3.62 -11.02
N VAL A 54 -8.86 2.40 -11.57
CA VAL A 54 -8.03 1.32 -11.00
C VAL A 54 -6.55 1.72 -10.98
N LYS A 55 -6.07 2.36 -12.05
CA LYS A 55 -4.71 2.88 -12.16
C LYS A 55 -4.43 3.93 -11.08
N ALA A 56 -5.32 4.90 -10.90
CA ALA A 56 -5.17 5.97 -9.93
C ALA A 56 -5.15 5.43 -8.50
N ILE A 57 -6.11 4.57 -8.15
CA ILE A 57 -6.22 3.98 -6.80
C ILE A 57 -5.01 3.10 -6.49
N SER A 58 -4.60 2.23 -7.43
CA SER A 58 -3.44 1.35 -7.20
C SER A 58 -2.13 2.14 -7.05
N ALA A 59 -1.98 3.27 -7.77
CA ALA A 59 -0.84 4.18 -7.61
C ALA A 59 -0.87 4.86 -6.24
N LEU A 60 -2.01 5.45 -5.86
CA LEU A 60 -2.19 6.17 -4.60
C LEU A 60 -1.89 5.27 -3.40
N LEU A 61 -2.50 4.08 -3.36
CA LEU A 61 -2.27 3.10 -2.28
C LEU A 61 -0.79 2.69 -2.20
N LEU A 62 -0.14 2.46 -3.34
CA LEU A 62 1.26 2.09 -3.35
C LEU A 62 2.17 3.25 -2.89
N LEU A 63 1.87 4.48 -3.28
CA LEU A 63 2.60 5.68 -2.87
C LEU A 63 2.45 5.93 -1.37
N LEU A 64 1.24 5.83 -0.81
CA LEU A 64 0.99 5.94 0.63
C LEU A 64 1.82 4.89 1.41
N LEU A 65 1.79 3.63 0.98
CA LEU A 65 2.59 2.56 1.60
C LEU A 65 4.10 2.71 1.40
N LYS A 66 4.57 3.56 0.48
CA LYS A 66 5.98 3.91 0.35
C LYS A 66 6.32 5.09 1.26
N HIS A 67 5.53 6.15 1.20
CA HIS A 67 5.71 7.37 1.98
C HIS A 67 5.74 7.08 3.48
N PHE A 68 4.72 6.39 4.01
CA PHE A 68 4.70 6.06 5.43
C PHE A 68 5.82 5.12 5.85
N LYS A 69 6.30 4.26 4.95
CA LYS A 69 7.44 3.38 5.25
C LYS A 69 8.76 4.14 5.33
N LEU A 70 8.90 5.20 4.52
CA LEU A 70 10.06 6.09 4.58
C LEU A 70 10.00 6.99 5.82
N ASN A 71 8.81 7.42 6.23
CA ASN A 71 8.62 8.27 7.40
C ASN A 71 8.81 7.48 8.71
N HIS A 72 8.01 6.44 8.96
CA HIS A 72 8.18 5.58 10.14
C HIS A 72 7.59 4.18 9.96
N ILE A 73 8.28 3.15 10.45
CA ILE A 73 7.82 1.75 10.29
C ILE A 73 6.44 1.51 10.92
N TYR A 74 6.13 2.10 12.08
CA TYR A 74 4.80 1.97 12.70
C TYR A 74 3.69 2.75 11.97
N GLN A 75 4.00 3.86 11.31
CA GLN A 75 3.03 4.55 10.43
C GLN A 75 2.72 3.69 9.19
N PHE A 76 3.72 2.99 8.65
CA PHE A 76 3.49 2.03 7.59
C PHE A 76 2.62 0.87 8.07
N GLU A 77 2.92 0.31 9.24
CA GLU A 77 2.19 -0.85 9.76
C GLU A 77 0.74 -0.52 10.13
N ILE A 78 0.43 0.67 10.66
CA ILE A 78 -0.97 1.06 10.90
C ILE A 78 -1.78 1.12 9.59
N VAL A 79 -1.23 1.75 8.54
CA VAL A 79 -1.91 1.79 7.22
C VAL A 79 -2.03 0.39 6.63
N SER A 80 -0.98 -0.44 6.76
CA SER A 80 -0.98 -1.82 6.30
C SER A 80 -2.04 -2.65 7.02
N GLN A 81 -2.15 -2.57 8.35
CA GLN A 81 -3.17 -3.25 9.14
C GLN A 81 -4.57 -2.81 8.71
N HIS A 82 -4.83 -1.51 8.60
CA HIS A 82 -6.13 -1.02 8.12
C HIS A 82 -6.49 -1.53 6.72
N LEU A 83 -5.53 -1.67 5.80
CA LEU A 83 -5.78 -2.28 4.49
C LEU A 83 -6.12 -3.77 4.61
N VAL A 84 -5.39 -4.51 5.45
CA VAL A 84 -5.67 -5.94 5.68
C VAL A 84 -7.06 -6.13 6.30
N PHE A 85 -7.39 -5.38 7.36
CA PHE A 85 -8.72 -5.39 8.00
C PHE A 85 -9.83 -5.01 7.03
N ALA A 86 -9.58 -4.06 6.13
CA ALA A 86 -10.53 -3.67 5.08
C ALA A 86 -10.59 -4.65 3.89
N ASN A 87 -10.12 -5.89 4.07
CA ASN A 87 -10.17 -6.96 3.07
C ASN A 87 -9.40 -6.66 1.77
N CYS A 88 -8.30 -5.89 1.84
CA CYS A 88 -7.49 -5.57 0.67
C CYS A 88 -6.84 -6.81 0.04
N ILE A 89 -6.34 -7.76 0.85
CA ILE A 89 -5.73 -9.01 0.35
C ILE A 89 -6.72 -9.81 -0.50
N PRO A 90 -7.89 -10.26 0.02
CA PRO A 90 -8.85 -11.02 -0.77
C PRO A 90 -9.40 -10.22 -1.95
N LEU A 91 -9.55 -8.89 -1.84
CA LEU A 91 -9.95 -8.04 -2.96
C LEU A 91 -8.95 -8.12 -4.12
N ILE A 92 -7.65 -7.98 -3.85
CA ILE A 92 -6.62 -8.07 -4.89
C ILE A 92 -6.57 -9.50 -5.46
N LEU A 93 -6.71 -10.52 -4.64
CA LEU A 93 -6.76 -11.90 -5.13
C LEU A 93 -7.97 -12.14 -6.04
N LYS A 94 -9.14 -11.61 -5.69
CA LYS A 94 -10.34 -11.64 -6.54
C LYS A 94 -10.09 -10.92 -7.87
N PHE A 95 -9.42 -9.77 -7.85
CA PHE A 95 -9.00 -9.07 -9.07
C PHE A 95 -8.12 -9.95 -9.95
N PHE A 96 -7.14 -10.67 -9.38
CA PHE A 96 -6.29 -11.59 -10.15
C PHE A 96 -6.97 -12.91 -10.53
N ASN A 97 -8.10 -13.26 -9.92
CA ASN A 97 -8.84 -14.49 -10.18
C ASN A 97 -9.68 -14.44 -11.47
N GLN A 98 -9.61 -13.36 -12.23
CA GLN A 98 -10.25 -13.23 -13.56
C GLN A 98 -9.28 -13.59 -14.69
N ASN A 99 -9.72 -13.46 -15.95
CA ASN A 99 -8.82 -13.60 -17.10
C ASN A 99 -7.90 -12.38 -17.22
N ILE A 100 -6.75 -12.46 -16.54
CA ILE A 100 -5.77 -11.37 -16.51
C ILE A 100 -5.16 -11.09 -17.87
N MET A 101 -5.00 -12.10 -18.74
CA MET A 101 -4.52 -11.89 -20.11
C MET A 101 -5.48 -11.02 -20.90
N SER A 102 -6.79 -11.33 -20.86
CA SER A 102 -7.80 -10.50 -21.52
C SER A 102 -7.84 -9.09 -20.94
N TYR A 103 -7.71 -8.94 -19.62
CA TYR A 103 -7.71 -7.61 -18.99
C TYR A 103 -6.51 -6.76 -19.43
N ILE A 104 -5.30 -7.29 -19.44
CA ILE A 104 -4.11 -6.52 -19.83
C ILE A 104 -4.00 -6.30 -21.33
N SER A 105 -4.70 -7.07 -22.16
CA SER A 105 -4.73 -6.90 -23.62
C SER A 105 -6.03 -6.21 -24.11
N ALA A 106 -6.85 -5.70 -23.19
CA ALA A 106 -8.06 -4.95 -23.52
C ALA A 106 -7.72 -3.68 -24.29
N LYS A 107 -8.46 -3.40 -25.36
CA LYS A 107 -8.32 -2.20 -26.18
C LYS A 107 -9.46 -1.24 -25.85
N ASN A 108 -9.20 -0.30 -24.96
CA ASN A 108 -10.15 0.74 -24.55
C ASN A 108 -9.56 2.14 -24.79
N SER A 109 -8.94 2.34 -25.95
CA SER A 109 -8.40 3.63 -26.38
C SER A 109 -8.84 3.87 -27.82
N ILE A 110 -9.31 5.07 -28.12
CA ILE A 110 -9.70 5.48 -29.47
C ILE A 110 -8.70 6.55 -29.88
N CYS A 111 -7.70 6.16 -30.68
CA CYS A 111 -6.52 7.00 -30.93
C CYS A 111 -6.87 8.35 -31.57
N VAL A 112 -7.87 8.36 -32.46
CA VAL A 112 -8.36 9.58 -33.10
C VAL A 112 -9.02 10.56 -32.11
N LEU A 113 -9.47 10.08 -30.95
CA LEU A 113 -10.07 10.90 -29.89
C LEU A 113 -9.09 11.20 -28.75
N ASP A 114 -7.87 10.65 -28.79
CA ASP A 114 -6.88 10.82 -27.74
C ASP A 114 -6.08 12.11 -27.93
N PHE A 115 -5.72 12.75 -26.81
CA PHE A 115 -4.77 13.87 -26.83
C PHE A 115 -3.39 13.38 -27.29
N PRO A 116 -2.68 14.10 -28.18
CA PRO A 116 -3.04 15.42 -28.72
C PRO A 116 -3.84 15.37 -30.02
N HIS A 117 -4.11 14.20 -30.60
CA HIS A 117 -4.71 14.05 -31.93
C HIS A 117 -6.05 14.78 -32.08
N CYS A 118 -6.91 14.66 -31.07
CA CYS A 118 -8.21 15.34 -31.04
C CYS A 118 -8.15 16.88 -30.93
N VAL A 119 -6.98 17.44 -30.61
CA VAL A 119 -6.76 18.90 -30.50
C VAL A 119 -6.03 19.45 -31.72
N VAL A 120 -5.12 18.67 -32.30
CA VAL A 120 -4.21 19.11 -33.36
C VAL A 120 -4.81 18.90 -34.76
N HIS A 121 -5.63 17.86 -34.94
CA HIS A 121 -6.21 17.50 -36.24
C HIS A 121 -7.71 17.77 -36.27
N GLU A 122 -8.25 18.02 -37.46
CA GLU A 122 -9.70 17.99 -37.66
C GLU A 122 -10.23 16.61 -37.26
N MET A 123 -11.34 16.61 -36.51
CA MET A 123 -11.88 15.38 -35.96
C MET A 123 -12.42 14.52 -37.11
N PRO A 124 -11.82 13.34 -37.37
CA PRO A 124 -12.26 12.49 -38.47
C PRO A 124 -13.66 11.93 -38.18
N GLU A 125 -14.41 11.60 -39.22
CA GLU A 125 -15.65 10.85 -39.07
C GLU A 125 -15.35 9.50 -38.42
N LEU A 126 -16.03 9.23 -37.30
CA LEU A 126 -15.91 7.96 -36.60
C LEU A 126 -16.55 6.86 -37.45
N THR A 127 -15.73 5.94 -37.94
CA THR A 127 -16.16 4.70 -38.57
C THR A 127 -15.94 3.51 -37.62
N ALA A 128 -16.61 2.39 -37.86
CA ALA A 128 -16.37 1.16 -37.08
C ALA A 128 -14.89 0.72 -37.14
N GLU A 129 -14.25 0.90 -38.30
CA GLU A 129 -12.83 0.61 -38.52
C GLU A 129 -11.93 1.54 -37.70
N SER A 130 -12.27 2.83 -37.59
CA SER A 130 -11.52 3.80 -36.78
C SER A 130 -11.55 3.51 -35.27
N LEU A 131 -12.58 2.80 -34.78
CA LEU A 131 -12.68 2.37 -33.39
C LEU A 131 -11.76 1.18 -33.07
N GLU A 132 -11.43 0.36 -34.06
CA GLU A 132 -10.55 -0.80 -33.91
C GLU A 132 -9.10 -0.52 -34.32
N ALA A 133 -8.90 0.50 -35.16
CA ALA A 133 -7.60 0.99 -35.57
C ALA A 133 -6.93 1.75 -34.41
N GLY A 134 -5.73 1.32 -34.00
CA GLY A 134 -4.86 2.24 -33.25
C GLY A 134 -3.96 1.69 -32.15
N ASP A 135 -3.98 0.40 -31.80
CA ASP A 135 -2.99 -0.08 -30.83
C ASP A 135 -2.37 -1.42 -31.24
N SER A 136 -1.11 -1.34 -31.69
CA SER A 136 -0.22 -2.46 -31.93
C SER A 136 0.48 -2.93 -30.65
N ASN A 137 0.28 -2.24 -29.53
CA ASN A 137 0.86 -2.67 -28.26
C ASN A 137 0.23 -3.97 -27.78
N GLN A 138 1.09 -4.89 -27.38
CA GLN A 138 0.70 -6.19 -26.82
C GLN A 138 -0.13 -6.06 -25.52
N PHE A 139 0.11 -4.99 -24.75
CA PHE A 139 -0.52 -4.75 -23.46
C PHE A 139 -1.04 -3.31 -23.34
N CYS A 140 -2.26 -3.15 -22.85
CA CYS A 140 -2.76 -1.92 -22.27
C CYS A 140 -1.92 -1.55 -21.06
N TRP A 141 -1.16 -0.46 -21.20
CA TRP A 141 -0.22 -0.01 -20.18
C TRP A 141 -0.91 0.35 -18.85
N ARG A 142 -2.14 0.90 -18.89
CA ARG A 142 -2.92 1.27 -17.68
C ARG A 142 -3.23 0.03 -16.84
N ASN A 143 -3.67 -1.03 -17.50
CA ASN A 143 -4.04 -2.29 -16.87
C ASN A 143 -2.81 -3.04 -16.37
N LEU A 144 -1.74 -3.08 -17.17
CA LEU A 144 -0.47 -3.68 -16.77
C LEU A 144 0.14 -2.96 -15.55
N PHE A 145 0.17 -1.62 -15.56
CA PHE A 145 0.64 -0.80 -14.44
C PHE A 145 -0.18 -1.07 -13.16
N SER A 146 -1.51 -1.13 -13.30
CA SER A 146 -2.41 -1.46 -12.20
C SER A 146 -2.12 -2.83 -11.60
N CYS A 147 -2.02 -3.87 -12.44
CA CYS A 147 -1.66 -5.22 -12.02
C CYS A 147 -0.33 -5.24 -11.25
N ILE A 148 0.71 -4.59 -11.78
CA ILE A 148 2.02 -4.51 -11.13
C ILE A 148 1.90 -3.81 -9.77
N ASN A 149 1.17 -2.71 -9.66
CA ASN A 149 0.99 -2.01 -8.39
C ASN A 149 0.21 -2.82 -7.36
N LEU A 150 -0.85 -3.50 -7.76
CA LEU A 150 -1.61 -4.38 -6.86
C LEU A 150 -0.75 -5.54 -6.33
N LEU A 151 0.10 -6.14 -7.19
CA LEU A 151 1.07 -7.14 -6.75
C LEU A 151 2.12 -6.56 -5.79
N ARG A 152 2.56 -5.33 -6.01
CA ARG A 152 3.50 -4.61 -5.12
C ARG A 152 2.87 -4.30 -3.76
N ILE A 153 1.60 -3.92 -3.75
CA ILE A 153 0.82 -3.70 -2.53
C ILE A 153 0.76 -5.03 -1.75
N LEU A 154 0.31 -6.13 -2.38
CA LEU A 154 0.31 -7.45 -1.74
C LEU A 154 1.68 -7.81 -1.16
N ASN A 155 2.76 -7.65 -1.94
CA ASN A 155 4.12 -7.91 -1.46
C ASN A 155 4.47 -7.06 -0.22
N LYS A 156 4.09 -5.78 -0.21
CA LYS A 156 4.35 -4.90 0.94
C LYS A 156 3.56 -5.35 2.17
N LEU A 157 2.32 -5.77 2.00
CA LEU A 157 1.46 -6.21 3.11
C LEU A 157 1.97 -7.52 3.74
N THR A 158 2.47 -8.47 2.93
CA THR A 158 2.81 -9.83 3.40
C THR A 158 4.29 -10.08 3.69
N LYS A 159 5.20 -9.25 3.17
CA LYS A 159 6.64 -9.43 3.36
C LYS A 159 7.00 -9.40 4.86
N TRP A 160 7.62 -10.49 5.33
CA TRP A 160 8.01 -10.71 6.74
C TRP A 160 6.83 -10.74 7.72
N LYS A 161 5.63 -11.10 7.25
CA LYS A 161 4.44 -11.21 8.08
C LYS A 161 3.84 -12.59 7.89
N HIS A 162 4.06 -13.49 8.84
CA HIS A 162 3.61 -14.87 8.78
C HIS A 162 2.08 -14.95 8.73
N SER A 163 1.38 -14.25 9.64
CA SER A 163 -0.08 -14.17 9.66
C SER A 163 -0.67 -13.76 8.30
N ARG A 164 -0.17 -12.67 7.72
CA ARG A 164 -0.65 -12.14 6.42
C ARG A 164 -0.26 -13.03 5.24
N THR A 165 0.86 -13.75 5.32
CA THR A 165 1.23 -14.77 4.33
C THR A 165 0.33 -15.99 4.44
N MET A 166 -0.01 -16.41 5.66
CA MET A 166 -0.97 -17.50 5.90
C MET A 166 -2.36 -17.14 5.34
N MET A 167 -2.80 -15.89 5.42
CA MET A 167 -4.02 -15.44 4.73
C MET A 167 -3.97 -15.73 3.22
N LEU A 168 -2.83 -15.52 2.54
CA LEU A 168 -2.69 -15.86 1.12
C LEU A 168 -2.88 -17.36 0.85
N VAL A 169 -2.38 -18.21 1.75
CA VAL A 169 -2.50 -19.66 1.67
C VAL A 169 -3.96 -20.09 1.87
N VAL A 170 -4.62 -19.55 2.90
CA VAL A 170 -6.05 -19.78 3.20
C VAL A 170 -6.94 -19.36 2.02
N PHE A 171 -6.66 -18.21 1.41
CA PHE A 171 -7.38 -17.75 0.21
C PHE A 171 -6.97 -18.46 -1.09
N LYS A 172 -6.18 -19.55 -1.01
CA LYS A 172 -5.72 -20.35 -2.16
C LYS A 172 -5.10 -19.47 -3.26
N SER A 173 -4.24 -18.53 -2.87
CA SER A 173 -3.68 -17.55 -3.81
C SER A 173 -2.69 -18.15 -4.82
N ALA A 174 -2.01 -19.25 -4.48
CA ALA A 174 -0.94 -19.81 -5.31
C ALA A 174 -1.41 -20.19 -6.74
N PRO A 175 -2.53 -20.91 -6.96
CA PRO A 175 -3.08 -21.12 -8.31
C PRO A 175 -3.41 -19.83 -9.07
N ILE A 176 -3.95 -18.82 -8.38
CA ILE A 176 -4.29 -17.51 -8.98
C ILE A 176 -3.01 -16.82 -9.48
N LEU A 177 -2.01 -16.73 -8.62
CA LEU A 177 -0.71 -16.14 -8.93
C LEU A 177 0.03 -16.92 -10.02
N LYS A 178 0.00 -18.26 -10.00
CA LYS A 178 0.57 -19.08 -11.07
C LYS A 178 -0.05 -18.79 -12.43
N ARG A 179 -1.37 -18.56 -12.52
CA ARG A 179 -2.00 -18.16 -13.79
C ARG A 179 -1.50 -16.79 -14.26
N ALA A 180 -1.28 -15.85 -13.33
CA ALA A 180 -0.73 -14.54 -13.66
C ALA A 180 0.70 -14.60 -14.24
N LEU A 181 1.48 -15.65 -13.98
CA LEU A 181 2.81 -15.85 -14.59
C LEU A 181 2.77 -16.04 -16.11
N LYS A 182 1.61 -16.38 -16.70
CA LYS A 182 1.43 -16.45 -18.16
C LYS A 182 1.69 -15.11 -18.84
N VAL A 183 1.49 -14.00 -18.13
CA VAL A 183 1.87 -12.66 -18.59
C VAL A 183 3.40 -12.58 -18.65
N LYS A 184 3.97 -12.53 -19.85
CA LYS A 184 5.42 -12.48 -20.09
C LYS A 184 6.00 -11.09 -19.90
N GLN A 185 5.66 -10.41 -18.81
CA GLN A 185 6.19 -9.11 -18.44
C GLN A 185 7.07 -9.23 -17.19
N ALA A 186 8.32 -8.79 -17.28
CA ALA A 186 9.35 -9.10 -16.29
C ALA A 186 9.02 -8.60 -14.86
N MET A 187 8.52 -7.36 -14.73
CA MET A 187 8.20 -6.75 -13.45
C MET A 187 7.02 -7.45 -12.76
N MET A 188 5.99 -7.78 -13.53
CA MET A 188 4.82 -8.52 -13.07
C MET A 188 5.22 -9.92 -12.60
N GLN A 189 5.96 -10.66 -13.43
CA GLN A 189 6.46 -11.99 -13.06
C GLN A 189 7.32 -11.94 -11.79
N LEU A 190 8.19 -10.95 -11.64
CA LEU A 190 9.02 -10.79 -10.44
C LEU A 190 8.18 -10.67 -9.16
N TYR A 191 7.15 -9.82 -9.16
CA TYR A 191 6.32 -9.62 -7.97
C TYR A 191 5.38 -10.81 -7.70
N VAL A 192 4.92 -11.51 -8.73
CA VAL A 192 4.21 -12.78 -8.59
C VAL A 192 5.11 -13.85 -7.96
N LEU A 193 6.33 -14.01 -8.47
CA LEU A 193 7.29 -15.00 -7.96
C LEU A 193 7.70 -14.72 -6.51
N LYS A 194 7.83 -13.45 -6.11
CA LYS A 194 8.07 -13.08 -4.70
C LYS A 194 6.92 -13.52 -3.78
N LEU A 195 5.67 -13.37 -4.21
CA LEU A 195 4.49 -13.83 -3.45
C LEU A 195 4.41 -15.35 -3.40
N LEU A 196 4.79 -16.05 -4.47
CA LEU A 196 4.86 -17.51 -4.47
C LEU A 196 5.98 -18.00 -3.55
N LYS A 197 7.15 -17.35 -3.56
CA LYS A 197 8.31 -17.67 -2.70
C LYS A 197 7.95 -17.67 -1.22
N ILE A 198 7.24 -16.66 -0.73
CA ILE A 198 6.90 -16.59 0.71
C ILE A 198 5.85 -17.64 1.11
N GLN A 199 5.06 -18.15 0.17
CA GLN A 199 4.04 -19.17 0.44
C GLN A 199 4.59 -20.60 0.42
N THR A 200 5.71 -20.86 -0.25
CA THR A 200 6.22 -22.23 -0.48
C THR A 200 6.50 -23.01 0.80
N LYS A 201 6.82 -22.32 1.90
CA LYS A 201 7.07 -22.97 3.20
C LYS A 201 5.80 -23.58 3.80
N TYR A 202 4.64 -22.97 3.53
CA TYR A 202 3.32 -23.40 3.99
C TYR A 202 2.61 -24.37 3.03
N LEU A 203 2.97 -24.38 1.75
CA LEU A 203 2.33 -25.24 0.74
C LEU A 203 2.84 -26.70 0.77
N GLY A 204 3.92 -26.95 1.49
CA GLY A 204 4.47 -28.29 1.70
C GLY A 204 5.22 -28.91 0.52
N ARG A 205 5.78 -30.10 0.78
CA ARG A 205 6.73 -30.78 -0.13
C ARG A 205 6.07 -31.27 -1.43
N GLN A 206 4.85 -31.79 -1.36
CA GLN A 206 4.13 -32.31 -2.52
C GLN A 206 3.82 -31.20 -3.54
N TRP A 207 3.42 -30.02 -3.07
CA TRP A 207 3.22 -28.87 -3.93
C TRP A 207 4.51 -28.47 -4.65
N ARG A 208 5.65 -28.41 -3.95
CA ARG A 208 6.93 -28.07 -4.59
C ARG A 208 7.32 -29.05 -5.70
N LYS A 209 7.13 -30.36 -5.48
CA LYS A 209 7.38 -31.40 -6.49
C LYS A 209 6.55 -31.17 -7.76
N SER A 210 5.25 -30.91 -7.63
CA SER A 210 4.37 -30.66 -8.78
C SER A 210 4.53 -29.28 -9.42
N ASN A 211 5.30 -28.38 -8.78
CA ASN A 211 5.51 -26.99 -9.21
C ASN A 211 6.97 -26.67 -9.53
N MET A 212 7.77 -27.66 -9.94
CA MET A 212 9.22 -27.50 -10.15
C MET A 212 9.61 -26.36 -11.10
N LYS A 213 8.82 -26.13 -12.17
CA LYS A 213 9.02 -24.97 -13.07
C LYS A 213 8.89 -23.63 -12.33
N THR A 214 7.94 -23.53 -11.39
CA THR A 214 7.76 -22.34 -10.56
C THR A 214 8.90 -22.21 -9.55
N MET A 215 9.32 -23.31 -8.91
CA MET A 215 10.46 -23.34 -8.00
C MET A 215 11.74 -22.85 -8.70
N SER A 216 12.00 -23.34 -9.91
CA SER A 216 13.15 -22.95 -10.74
C SER A 216 13.09 -21.46 -11.11
N ALA A 217 11.91 -20.95 -11.49
CA ALA A 217 11.73 -19.54 -11.80
C ALA A 217 11.95 -18.64 -10.57
N ILE A 218 11.52 -19.07 -9.37
CA ILE A 218 11.82 -18.36 -8.12
C ILE A 218 13.33 -18.35 -7.90
N TYR A 219 14.01 -19.49 -8.06
CA TYR A 219 15.45 -19.61 -7.87
C TYR A 219 16.24 -18.67 -8.79
N GLN A 220 15.84 -18.57 -10.06
CA GLN A 220 16.50 -17.76 -11.07
C GLN A 220 16.21 -16.26 -10.96
N LYS A 221 14.97 -15.87 -10.64
CA LYS A 221 14.51 -14.47 -10.79
C LYS A 221 14.33 -13.71 -9.48
N VAL A 222 14.27 -14.40 -8.33
CA VAL A 222 14.05 -13.77 -7.02
C VAL A 222 15.34 -13.84 -6.20
N ARG A 223 15.74 -12.71 -5.62
CA ARG A 223 16.91 -12.65 -4.73
C ARG A 223 16.75 -13.57 -3.52
N HIS A 224 17.82 -14.30 -3.19
CA HIS A 224 17.95 -15.11 -1.98
C HIS A 224 18.83 -14.42 -0.93
N ARG A 225 18.60 -14.75 0.33
CA ARG A 225 19.43 -14.40 1.49
C ARG A 225 19.99 -15.68 2.08
N LEU A 226 21.10 -15.56 2.81
CA LEU A 226 21.76 -16.71 3.46
C LEU A 226 20.80 -17.47 4.38
N ASN A 227 19.94 -16.76 5.11
CA ASN A 227 18.97 -17.34 6.04
C ASN A 227 17.59 -17.59 5.40
N ASP A 228 17.46 -17.56 4.06
CA ASP A 228 16.19 -17.82 3.39
C ASP A 228 15.91 -19.34 3.36
N ASP A 229 15.10 -19.83 4.30
CA ASP A 229 14.68 -21.23 4.41
C ASP A 229 13.43 -21.58 3.58
N TRP A 230 12.99 -20.68 2.69
CA TRP A 230 11.72 -20.77 1.93
C TRP A 230 11.47 -22.09 1.17
N ALA A 231 12.54 -22.79 0.76
CA ALA A 231 12.46 -24.05 0.04
C ALA A 231 12.32 -25.28 0.96
N TYR A 232 12.67 -25.14 2.24
CA TYR A 232 12.42 -26.14 3.28
C TYR A 232 10.97 -25.97 3.78
N GLY A 233 10.23 -27.08 3.83
CA GLY A 233 8.79 -27.07 4.16
C GLY A 233 8.57 -27.39 5.60
N ASN A 234 8.99 -26.49 6.49
CA ASN A 234 8.99 -26.73 7.92
C ASN A 234 7.63 -26.41 8.56
N ASP A 235 6.80 -25.61 7.89
CA ASP A 235 5.58 -25.02 8.48
C ASP A 235 4.29 -25.51 7.80
N ILE A 236 4.19 -26.80 7.47
CA ILE A 236 2.99 -27.35 6.78
C ILE A 236 1.78 -27.34 7.72
N ASP A 237 2.02 -27.63 9.00
CA ASP A 237 0.99 -27.70 10.04
C ASP A 237 0.67 -26.34 10.66
N ALA A 238 1.26 -25.26 10.14
CA ALA A 238 1.00 -23.91 10.62
C ALA A 238 -0.45 -23.50 10.33
N ARG A 239 -1.13 -23.02 11.36
CA ARG A 239 -2.55 -22.64 11.33
C ARG A 239 -2.70 -21.12 11.39
N PRO A 240 -3.81 -20.55 10.89
CA PRO A 240 -3.99 -19.09 10.85
C PRO A 240 -3.86 -18.38 12.21
N TRP A 241 -4.24 -19.04 13.30
CA TRP A 241 -4.19 -18.48 14.65
C TRP A 241 -2.81 -18.57 15.31
N ASP A 242 -1.88 -19.39 14.79
CA ASP A 242 -0.55 -19.56 15.37
C ASP A 242 0.27 -18.26 15.33
N PHE A 243 -0.08 -17.34 14.43
CA PHE A 243 0.59 -16.04 14.24
C PHE A 243 -0.21 -14.85 14.80
N GLN A 244 -1.30 -15.10 15.54
CA GLN A 244 -2.15 -14.03 16.07
C GLN A 244 -1.43 -13.20 17.15
N ALA A 245 -0.60 -13.85 17.97
CA ALA A 245 0.20 -13.18 18.99
C ALA A 245 1.15 -12.13 18.40
N GLU A 246 1.81 -12.43 17.27
CA GLU A 246 2.71 -11.49 16.58
C GLU A 246 1.97 -10.24 16.08
N GLU A 247 0.76 -10.40 15.51
CA GLU A 247 -0.04 -9.25 15.04
C GLU A 247 -0.62 -8.44 16.22
N CYS A 248 -0.99 -9.09 17.32
CA CYS A 248 -1.42 -8.40 18.55
C CYS A 248 -0.28 -7.56 19.14
N ALA A 249 0.91 -8.14 19.31
CA ALA A 249 2.09 -7.42 19.82
C ALA A 249 2.50 -6.26 18.90
N LEU A 250 2.38 -6.43 17.58
CA LEU A 250 2.61 -5.37 16.61
C LEU A 250 1.59 -4.24 16.78
N ARG A 251 0.30 -4.56 16.97
CA ARG A 251 -0.76 -3.57 17.20
C ARG A 251 -0.50 -2.76 18.47
N GLU A 252 -0.13 -3.40 19.57
CA GLU A 252 0.23 -2.71 20.82
C GLU A 252 1.42 -1.76 20.62
N SER A 253 2.43 -2.17 19.85
CA SER A 253 3.58 -1.34 19.53
C SER A 253 3.20 -0.10 18.71
N ILE A 254 2.27 -0.27 17.77
CA ILE A 254 1.71 0.82 16.96
C ILE A 254 0.92 1.80 17.83
N GLU A 255 0.06 1.29 18.72
CA GLU A 255 -0.75 2.09 19.63
C GLU A 255 0.15 2.92 20.56
N LYS A 256 1.14 2.29 21.21
CA LYS A 256 2.15 2.99 22.03
C LYS A 256 2.90 4.07 21.25
N PHE A 257 3.25 3.82 20.00
CA PHE A 257 3.89 4.82 19.14
C PHE A 257 2.94 5.99 18.83
N ASN A 258 1.70 5.70 18.47
CA ASN A 258 0.73 6.73 18.10
C ASN A 258 0.30 7.58 19.30
N SER A 259 0.04 6.96 20.46
CA SER A 259 -0.27 7.68 21.69
C SER A 259 0.86 8.65 22.04
N ARG A 260 2.12 8.20 22.00
CA ARG A 260 3.26 9.10 22.29
C ARG A 260 3.42 10.24 21.29
N ARG A 261 3.12 10.02 20.01
CA ARG A 261 3.44 10.99 18.94
C ARG A 261 2.29 11.92 18.57
N TYR A 262 1.04 11.46 18.66
CA TYR A 262 -0.13 12.19 18.16
C TYR A 262 -1.15 12.50 19.25
N ASP A 263 -1.07 11.86 20.43
CA ASP A 263 -1.94 12.22 21.54
C ASP A 263 -1.50 13.54 22.16
N LYS A 264 -2.46 14.30 22.66
CA LYS A 264 -2.23 15.59 23.33
C LYS A 264 -1.74 15.40 24.77
N ASN A 265 -2.11 14.30 25.40
CA ASN A 265 -1.60 13.92 26.72
C ASN A 265 -0.20 13.32 26.59
N LYS A 266 0.81 14.19 26.64
CA LYS A 266 2.20 13.76 26.73
C LYS A 266 2.45 13.18 28.12
N ASN A 267 2.55 11.86 28.25
CA ASN A 267 3.20 11.26 29.41
C ASN A 267 4.65 11.81 29.46
N GLY A 268 5.01 12.45 30.57
CA GLY A 268 6.23 13.25 30.73
C GLY A 268 7.52 12.53 30.35
N ASP A 269 7.58 11.21 30.62
CA ASP A 269 8.77 10.36 30.51
C ASP A 269 9.42 10.31 29.11
N PHE A 270 8.72 10.71 28.05
CA PHE A 270 9.24 10.69 26.68
C PHE A 270 9.00 12.01 25.93
N THR A 271 8.82 13.11 26.65
CA THR A 271 8.83 14.42 26.01
C THR A 271 10.22 14.71 25.45
N PRO A 272 10.34 15.36 24.27
CA PRO A 272 11.64 15.83 23.81
C PRO A 272 12.21 16.74 24.89
N VAL A 273 13.34 16.35 25.47
CA VAL A 273 14.06 17.19 26.44
C VAL A 273 14.44 18.48 25.73
N ASP A 274 14.17 19.61 26.37
CA ASP A 274 14.57 20.90 25.85
C ASP A 274 16.08 21.06 25.97
N ASN A 275 16.79 20.75 24.89
CA ASN A 275 18.24 20.88 24.82
C ASN A 275 18.68 22.29 24.38
N CYS A 276 17.75 23.26 24.29
CA CYS A 276 18.06 24.62 23.87
C CYS A 276 18.36 25.50 25.08
N LEU A 277 19.63 25.83 25.30
CA LEU A 277 20.07 26.79 26.34
C LEU A 277 19.30 28.11 26.27
N GLN A 278 18.98 28.59 25.06
CA GLN A 278 18.25 29.85 24.87
C GLN A 278 16.79 29.76 25.33
N SER A 279 16.19 28.57 25.34
CA SER A 279 14.84 28.35 25.84
C SER A 279 14.80 28.45 27.36
N VAL A 280 15.78 27.86 28.05
CA VAL A 280 15.95 27.97 29.51
C VAL A 280 16.28 29.40 29.92
N LEU A 281 17.25 30.05 29.26
CA LEU A 281 17.63 31.45 29.54
C LEU A 281 16.54 32.45 29.14
N GLY A 282 15.61 32.06 28.26
CA GLY A 282 14.47 32.86 27.83
C GLY A 282 13.26 32.76 28.74
N GLN A 283 13.27 31.86 29.74
CA GLN A 283 12.19 31.78 30.73
C GLN A 283 12.20 33.03 31.61
N ARG A 284 11.09 33.76 31.62
CA ARG A 284 10.90 34.87 32.57
C ARG A 284 10.63 34.28 33.95
N VAL A 285 11.60 34.42 34.84
CA VAL A 285 11.42 34.16 36.27
C VAL A 285 10.91 35.45 36.90
N GLU A 286 9.68 35.43 37.41
CA GLU A 286 9.15 36.54 38.20
C GLU A 286 9.81 36.50 39.58
N LEU A 287 10.62 37.50 39.88
CA LEU A 287 11.26 37.68 41.18
C LEU A 287 10.38 38.58 42.05
N PRO A 288 10.33 38.34 43.37
CA PRO A 288 9.66 39.24 44.31
C PRO A 288 10.13 40.69 44.15
N GLU A 289 9.23 41.66 44.31
CA GLU A 289 9.54 43.09 44.12
C GLU A 289 10.63 43.62 45.06
N ASP A 290 10.90 42.92 46.16
CA ASP A 290 11.92 43.24 47.16
C ASP A 290 13.25 42.47 46.96
N PHE A 291 13.33 41.59 45.96
CA PHE A 291 14.49 40.75 45.73
C PHE A 291 15.76 41.56 45.41
N HIS A 292 15.64 42.74 44.79
CA HIS A 292 16.80 43.58 44.51
C HIS A 292 17.49 44.07 45.79
N TYR A 293 16.76 44.21 46.90
CA TYR A 293 17.35 44.58 48.19
C TYR A 293 18.14 43.43 48.85
N SER A 294 17.82 42.19 48.49
CA SER A 294 18.45 40.98 49.05
C SER A 294 19.37 40.26 48.07
N TYR A 295 19.56 40.81 46.86
CA TYR A 295 20.29 40.19 45.77
C TYR A 295 21.75 39.86 46.13
N GLU A 296 22.47 40.80 46.74
CA GLU A 296 23.88 40.58 47.12
C GLU A 296 24.01 39.50 48.20
N MET A 297 23.14 39.53 49.22
CA MET A 297 23.11 38.49 50.25
C MET A 297 22.77 37.11 49.67
N TRP A 298 21.85 37.06 48.70
CA TRP A 298 21.50 35.83 48.02
C TRP A 298 22.66 35.29 47.18
N LEU A 299 23.38 36.16 46.44
CA LEU A 299 24.57 35.77 45.68
C LEU A 299 25.65 35.17 46.57
N GLU A 300 25.98 35.84 47.68
CA GLU A 300 26.99 35.32 48.61
C GLU A 300 26.57 33.98 49.18
N ARG A 301 25.32 33.86 49.63
CA ARG A 301 24.85 32.68 50.34
C ARG A 301 24.59 31.47 49.43
N GLU A 302 23.92 31.67 48.31
CA GLU A 302 23.38 30.58 47.48
C GLU A 302 24.22 30.31 46.23
N VAL A 303 25.00 31.29 45.74
CA VAL A 303 25.84 31.11 44.53
C VAL A 303 27.31 30.93 44.88
N PHE A 304 27.89 31.81 45.70
CA PHE A 304 29.33 31.78 45.99
C PHE A 304 29.70 30.83 47.12
N SER A 305 28.88 30.74 48.17
CA SER A 305 29.19 29.94 49.36
C SER A 305 28.77 28.47 49.27
N GLN A 306 27.88 28.12 48.33
CA GLN A 306 27.44 26.74 48.16
C GLN A 306 28.25 26.01 47.09
N PRO A 307 28.84 24.84 47.39
CA PRO A 307 29.48 24.01 46.38
C PRO A 307 28.41 23.46 45.43
N ILE A 308 28.57 23.72 44.13
CA ILE A 308 27.62 23.25 43.11
C ILE A 308 27.66 21.72 43.06
N GLN A 309 26.56 21.08 43.48
CA GLN A 309 26.41 19.62 43.45
C GLN A 309 26.00 19.15 42.05
N TRP A 310 26.97 19.12 41.13
CA TRP A 310 26.76 18.68 39.74
C TRP A 310 26.15 17.27 39.64
N GLU A 311 26.40 16.41 40.63
CA GLU A 311 25.88 15.04 40.68
C GLU A 311 24.36 14.98 40.92
N GLY A 312 23.77 15.97 41.60
CA GLY A 312 22.34 16.04 41.87
C GLY A 312 21.50 16.41 40.64
N LEU A 313 22.09 17.10 39.66
CA LEU A 313 21.45 17.45 38.38
C LEU A 313 21.08 16.22 37.54
N LEU A 314 21.70 15.06 37.81
CA LEU A 314 21.47 13.82 37.07
C LEU A 314 20.46 12.89 37.77
N GLN A 315 20.02 13.23 38.99
CA GLN A 315 19.21 12.33 39.82
C GLN A 315 17.69 12.49 39.61
N ASN A 316 17.24 13.54 38.93
CA ASN A 316 15.84 13.71 38.52
C ASN A 316 15.79 14.11 37.03
N PRO A 317 15.52 13.16 36.10
CA PRO A 317 15.12 13.50 34.74
C PRO A 317 13.72 14.13 34.68
#